data_AF-A0A8J5QMM6-F1
#
_entry.id   AF-A0A8J5QMM6-F1
#
_cell.length_a   1.000
_cell.length_b   1.000
_cell.length_c   1.000
_cell.angle_alpha   90.00
_cell.angle_beta   90.00
_cell.angle_gamma   90.00
#
_symmetry.space_group_name_H-M   'P 1'
#
loop_
_entity.id
_entity.type
_entity.pdbx_description
1 polymer ?
#
loop_
_entity_poly.entity_id
_entity_poly.type
_entity_poly.pdbx_seq_one_letter_code
_entity_poly.pdbx_strand_id
1 'polypeptide(L)'
;KSNSKYFIILLIFTASMITAVMAWLRRWSIPIDEKIKTVQAALNLGSTNLSIGQLDKCVAYKNREELFSKEQFSGWDNDSDKLSEFVLFGVKLLDYCATYNSSYWDNYQKIVTNMVKHLIARLEQVNPKKLEFERAPWGENRFAFFAHVTRFLAMYEYIGEEDYLKWTCHDQLMLMVPTIGRALRPIEFVNDEGMNLLYQAVPRLCSNFMFDREEFQRDVANPNFIKLQKFMSFERQLQESPPTDGIYRDDSWVVNGNVPSYSALLRFYNYHERVWQALGFKTPIREIAKTVLEKLMHPTIKYQPLGLVNNHGEVFNDRNYWDIVPSTNGVNIMPFIGLAVFKTDEFLFHIRVQRPQLAAFEIEEYVDVKLGIGALQMRKIYLANGKYNKILKWNDMKRQPGMMSCADETMMDDHKELVLDKNYGVKAIFTRQGDITSCIGRLEDKLIFWYNYYMFIPYLVFVTEVGVVTSKGVQIYLEIYNTSRTDLQFAWKDNEVRLSCQTKVFNQLENDLVGTKVKVEHGDEFIKCEMNKKTVIQWKMMLSNSSDEYAVKLKPQFFFKYNNDDYAVIFLEKGRYYVQKGETVILGGSSSSDPNDSFTSQLTENSVAGKYEFTRDPKTMMY
;
A
#
# COMPACT_ATOMS: atom_id res chain seq x y z
N LYS A 1 9.90 83.20 16.25
CA LYS A 1 10.07 82.64 14.88
C LYS A 1 11.04 81.44 14.80
N SER A 2 11.92 81.18 15.78
CA SER A 2 12.85 80.03 15.76
C SER A 2 12.17 78.68 16.11
N ASN A 3 11.27 78.64 17.10
CA ASN A 3 10.66 77.39 17.59
C ASN A 3 9.73 76.67 16.59
N SER A 4 9.14 77.40 15.63
CA SER A 4 8.26 76.80 14.62
C SER A 4 9.04 75.93 13.61
N LYS A 5 10.30 76.26 13.31
CA LYS A 5 11.13 75.47 12.39
C LYS A 5 11.54 74.13 12.99
N TYR A 6 11.91 74.12 14.27
CA TYR A 6 12.25 72.87 14.98
C TYR A 6 11.04 71.95 15.15
N PHE A 7 9.86 72.52 15.39
CA PHE A 7 8.62 71.74 15.48
C PHE A 7 8.25 71.07 14.15
N ILE A 8 8.42 71.77 13.02
CA ILE A 8 8.18 71.22 11.67
C ILE A 8 9.19 70.11 11.34
N ILE A 9 10.47 70.29 11.67
CA ILE A 9 11.50 69.27 11.45
C ILE A 9 11.21 68.01 12.28
N LEU A 10 10.81 68.18 13.56
CA LEU A 10 10.44 67.06 14.43
C LEU A 10 9.22 66.30 13.89
N LEU A 11 8.21 67.01 13.38
CA LEU A 11 7.02 66.44 12.74
C LEU A 11 7.35 65.65 11.47
N ILE A 12 8.24 66.17 10.63
CA ILE A 12 8.70 65.46 9.42
C ILE A 12 9.46 64.19 9.82
N PHE A 13 10.33 64.26 10.83
CA PHE A 13 11.12 63.12 11.28
C PHE A 13 10.26 62.03 11.94
N THR A 14 9.25 62.42 12.73
CA THR A 14 8.28 61.48 13.30
C THR A 14 7.38 60.89 12.23
N ALA A 15 6.89 61.69 11.27
CA ALA A 15 6.11 61.17 10.15
C ALA A 15 6.93 60.18 9.31
N SER A 16 8.22 60.47 9.03
CA SER A 16 9.11 59.57 8.29
C SER A 16 9.42 58.29 9.07
N MET A 17 9.62 58.37 10.40
CA MET A 17 9.75 57.17 11.24
C MET A 17 8.46 56.35 11.25
N ILE A 18 7.30 56.97 11.38
CA ILE A 18 6.01 56.27 11.38
C ILE A 18 5.78 55.60 10.04
N THR A 19 6.08 56.26 8.91
CA THR A 19 5.98 55.65 7.58
C THR A 19 6.99 54.54 7.37
N ALA A 20 8.23 54.68 7.87
CA ALA A 20 9.22 53.61 7.83
C ALA A 20 8.82 52.41 8.69
N VAL A 21 8.27 52.63 9.89
CA VAL A 21 7.74 51.58 10.77
C VAL A 21 6.49 50.93 10.17
N MET A 22 5.58 51.70 9.58
CA MET A 22 4.39 51.19 8.90
C MET A 22 4.75 50.40 7.63
N ALA A 23 5.76 50.84 6.87
CA ALA A 23 6.29 50.11 5.72
C ALA A 23 7.03 48.84 6.16
N TRP A 24 7.76 48.91 7.28
CA TRP A 24 8.37 47.75 7.92
C TRP A 24 7.29 46.77 8.37
N LEU A 25 6.30 47.18 9.18
CA LEU A 25 5.18 46.34 9.62
C LEU A 25 4.35 45.77 8.45
N ARG A 26 4.10 46.54 7.39
CA ARG A 26 3.45 46.06 6.16
C ARG A 26 4.28 45.03 5.40
N ARG A 27 5.62 45.04 5.55
CA ARG A 27 6.49 43.99 5.01
C ARG A 27 6.27 42.65 5.72
N TRP A 28 5.81 42.67 6.97
CA TRP A 28 5.53 41.46 7.75
C TRP A 28 4.09 40.97 7.61
N SER A 29 3.14 41.82 7.21
CA SER A 29 1.76 41.39 6.95
C SER A 29 1.66 40.56 5.67
N ILE A 30 1.32 39.28 5.81
CA ILE A 30 1.23 38.34 4.68
C ILE A 30 -0.14 38.49 4.01
N PRO A 31 -0.22 38.90 2.74
CA PRO A 31 -1.50 39.04 2.06
C PRO A 31 -2.12 37.65 1.83
N ILE A 32 -3.25 37.36 2.49
CA ILE A 32 -3.98 36.10 2.31
C ILE A 32 -4.96 36.26 1.12
N ASP A 33 -4.55 35.75 -0.03
CA ASP A 33 -5.42 35.64 -1.21
C ASP A 33 -6.24 34.33 -1.22
N GLU A 34 -7.16 34.19 -2.17
CA GLU A 34 -8.02 33.00 -2.31
C GLU A 34 -7.22 31.72 -2.60
N LYS A 35 -6.05 31.84 -3.26
CA LYS A 35 -5.19 30.69 -3.53
C LYS A 35 -4.48 30.22 -2.25
N ILE A 36 -4.03 31.14 -1.40
CA ILE A 36 -3.48 30.81 -0.07
C ILE A 36 -4.55 30.13 0.80
N LYS A 37 -5.81 30.58 0.76
CA LYS A 37 -6.92 29.89 1.44
C LYS A 37 -7.16 28.46 0.91
N THR A 38 -6.98 28.25 -0.39
CA THR A 38 -7.11 26.92 -1.02
C THR A 38 -6.01 25.98 -0.53
N VAL A 39 -4.77 26.46 -0.47
CA VAL A 39 -3.64 25.71 0.11
C VAL A 39 -3.91 25.44 1.60
N GLN A 40 -4.31 26.46 2.38
CA GLN A 40 -4.67 26.31 3.79
C GLN A 40 -5.74 25.22 4.02
N ALA A 41 -6.80 25.19 3.20
CA ALA A 41 -7.82 24.14 3.27
C ALA A 41 -7.28 22.74 2.92
N ALA A 42 -6.28 22.65 2.04
CA ALA A 42 -5.65 21.38 1.68
C ALA A 42 -4.69 20.85 2.76
N LEU A 43 -4.11 21.74 3.57
CA LEU A 43 -3.28 21.38 4.75
C LEU A 43 -4.12 20.69 5.83
N ASN A 44 -5.42 20.98 5.89
CA ASN A 44 -6.35 20.43 6.87
C ASN A 44 -6.86 19.06 6.41
N LEU A 45 -6.38 17.99 7.03
CA LEU A 45 -6.82 16.64 6.65
C LEU A 45 -8.28 16.40 7.05
N GLY A 46 -8.76 17.05 8.11
CA GLY A 46 -10.15 16.92 8.60
C GLY A 46 -10.47 15.53 9.19
N SER A 47 -9.54 14.58 9.09
CA SER A 47 -9.64 13.20 9.56
C SER A 47 -8.72 12.90 10.74
N THR A 48 -7.93 13.89 11.19
CA THR A 48 -7.05 13.70 12.35
C THR A 48 -7.86 13.67 13.64
N ASN A 49 -7.94 12.49 14.24
CA ASN A 49 -8.48 12.29 15.58
C ASN A 49 -7.34 12.31 16.60
N LEU A 50 -7.31 13.33 17.46
CA LEU A 50 -6.55 13.27 18.71
C LEU A 50 -7.30 12.38 19.69
N SER A 51 -6.59 11.46 20.36
CA SER A 51 -7.23 10.65 21.40
C SER A 51 -7.64 11.53 22.59
N ILE A 52 -8.64 11.10 23.35
CA ILE A 52 -9.07 11.81 24.57
C ILE A 52 -7.86 12.06 25.49
N GLY A 53 -7.00 11.05 25.68
CA GLY A 53 -5.79 11.20 26.48
C GLY A 53 -4.78 12.21 25.91
N GLN A 54 -4.74 12.44 24.59
CA GLN A 54 -3.91 13.49 24.00
C GLN A 54 -4.50 14.89 24.24
N LEU A 55 -5.82 15.02 24.15
CA LEU A 55 -6.52 16.28 24.43
C LEU A 55 -6.41 16.65 25.92
N ASP A 56 -6.60 15.68 26.82
CA ASP A 56 -6.47 15.87 28.27
C ASP A 56 -5.07 16.32 28.66
N LYS A 57 -4.04 15.75 28.02
CA LYS A 57 -2.66 16.22 28.17
C LYS A 57 -2.53 17.69 27.79
N CYS A 58 -3.07 18.13 26.65
CA CYS A 58 -3.02 19.54 26.28
C CYS A 58 -3.76 20.44 27.30
N VAL A 59 -4.92 20.00 27.79
CA VAL A 59 -5.70 20.77 28.77
C VAL A 59 -4.96 20.93 30.10
N ALA A 60 -4.23 19.91 30.55
CA ALA A 60 -3.44 19.95 31.79
C ALA A 60 -2.30 20.99 31.80
N TYR A 61 -1.92 21.50 30.62
CA TYR A 61 -0.84 22.48 30.44
C TYR A 61 -1.34 23.89 30.09
N LYS A 62 -2.63 24.19 30.24
CA LYS A 62 -3.25 25.47 29.86
C LYS A 62 -2.63 26.76 30.45
N ASN A 63 -1.82 26.65 31.49
CA ASN A 63 -1.08 27.80 32.08
C ASN A 63 0.41 27.49 32.30
N ARG A 64 0.91 26.46 31.60
CA ARG A 64 2.29 25.95 31.69
C ARG A 64 2.74 25.47 30.31
N GLU A 65 2.26 26.11 29.26
CA GLU A 65 2.46 25.66 27.88
C GLU A 65 3.96 25.58 27.53
N GLU A 66 4.80 26.41 28.17
CA GLU A 66 6.26 26.39 28.04
C GLU A 66 6.92 25.10 28.56
N LEU A 67 6.27 24.38 29.48
CA LEU A 67 6.79 23.10 30.00
C LEU A 67 6.38 21.91 29.14
N PHE A 68 5.38 22.08 28.27
CA PHE A 68 4.76 20.99 27.52
C PHE A 68 5.77 20.20 26.68
N SER A 69 6.57 20.88 25.84
CA SER A 69 7.57 20.24 24.98
C SER A 69 8.59 19.43 25.79
N LYS A 70 9.03 19.97 26.92
CA LYS A 70 10.08 19.37 27.75
C LYS A 70 9.56 18.15 28.52
N GLU A 71 8.36 18.24 29.08
CA GLU A 71 7.80 17.20 29.94
C GLU A 71 7.14 16.06 29.15
N GLN A 72 6.50 16.36 28.01
CA GLN A 72 5.79 15.33 27.23
C GLN A 72 6.66 14.68 26.15
N PHE A 73 7.73 15.34 25.70
CA PHE A 73 8.58 14.86 24.62
C PHE A 73 10.07 14.90 24.99
N SER A 74 10.41 14.54 26.23
CA SER A 74 11.81 14.54 26.70
C SER A 74 12.75 13.85 25.70
N GLY A 75 13.83 14.54 25.31
CA GLY A 75 14.85 14.06 24.36
C GLY A 75 14.65 14.45 22.90
N TRP A 76 13.55 15.14 22.54
CA TRP A 76 13.26 15.58 21.16
C TRP A 76 14.38 16.45 20.54
N ASP A 77 15.15 17.14 21.38
CA ASP A 77 16.21 18.09 21.02
C ASP A 77 17.58 17.43 20.78
N ASN A 78 17.66 16.10 20.95
CA ASN A 78 18.87 15.30 20.78
C ASN A 78 18.64 14.00 19.98
N ASP A 79 17.43 13.45 20.00
CA ASP A 79 17.06 12.18 19.36
C ASP A 79 16.02 12.41 18.23
N SER A 80 16.28 11.82 17.06
CA SER A 80 15.46 12.03 15.86
C SER A 80 14.11 11.30 15.85
N ASP A 81 13.98 10.21 16.59
CA ASP A 81 12.71 9.49 16.72
C ASP A 81 11.79 10.24 17.69
N LYS A 82 12.36 10.75 18.79
CA LYS A 82 11.67 11.67 19.70
C LYS A 82 11.30 13.00 19.05
N LEU A 83 12.16 13.53 18.18
CA LEU A 83 11.83 14.66 17.33
C LEU A 83 10.62 14.36 16.44
N SER A 84 10.58 13.18 15.81
CA SER A 84 9.46 12.78 14.95
C SER A 84 8.15 12.68 15.73
N GLU A 85 8.15 12.07 16.92
CA GLU A 85 6.99 12.05 17.81
C GLU A 85 6.49 13.47 18.14
N PHE A 86 7.42 14.36 18.49
CA PHE A 86 7.15 15.76 18.84
C PHE A 86 6.51 16.54 17.68
N VAL A 87 7.13 16.54 16.50
CA VAL A 87 6.61 17.35 15.37
C VAL A 87 5.36 16.74 14.74
N LEU A 88 5.23 15.41 14.72
CA LEU A 88 4.00 14.76 14.22
C LEU A 88 2.82 15.02 15.17
N PHE A 89 3.06 15.12 16.48
CA PHE A 89 2.05 15.59 17.41
C PHE A 89 1.64 17.04 17.12
N GLY A 90 2.62 17.93 16.91
CA GLY A 90 2.36 19.33 16.55
C GLY A 90 1.55 19.48 15.25
N VAL A 91 1.88 18.70 14.22
CA VAL A 91 1.11 18.59 12.97
C VAL A 91 -0.34 18.17 13.24
N LYS A 92 -0.56 17.15 14.07
CA LYS A 92 -1.91 16.70 14.42
C LYS A 92 -2.69 17.76 15.18
N LEU A 93 -2.02 18.49 16.07
CA LEU A 93 -2.63 19.56 16.85
C LEU A 93 -3.00 20.76 15.96
N LEU A 94 -2.15 21.14 15.00
CA LEU A 94 -2.48 22.17 14.00
C LEU A 94 -3.70 21.80 13.15
N ASP A 95 -3.75 20.57 12.64
CA ASP A 95 -4.89 20.07 11.86
C ASP A 95 -6.17 20.03 12.71
N TYR A 96 -6.05 19.58 13.97
CA TYR A 96 -7.17 19.57 14.92
C TYR A 96 -7.68 20.98 15.19
N CYS A 97 -6.79 21.95 15.45
CA CYS A 97 -7.17 23.36 15.54
C CYS A 97 -7.92 23.71 14.26
N ALA A 98 -7.26 23.73 13.10
CA ALA A 98 -7.84 24.22 11.85
C ALA A 98 -9.18 23.56 11.44
N THR A 99 -9.45 22.34 11.89
CA THR A 99 -10.73 21.62 11.68
C THR A 99 -11.81 22.00 12.70
N TYR A 100 -11.46 22.12 13.98
CA TYR A 100 -12.43 22.25 15.08
C TYR A 100 -12.33 23.61 15.77
N ASN A 101 -13.31 24.47 15.51
CA ASN A 101 -13.47 25.73 16.24
C ASN A 101 -14.03 25.47 17.65
N SER A 102 -13.18 24.95 18.55
CA SER A 102 -13.57 24.54 19.91
C SER A 102 -13.32 25.65 20.95
N SER A 103 -14.02 25.59 22.09
CA SER A 103 -13.77 26.49 23.24
C SER A 103 -12.36 26.40 23.84
N TYR A 104 -11.56 25.41 23.42
CA TYR A 104 -10.18 25.19 23.85
C TYR A 104 -9.17 25.53 22.75
N TRP A 105 -9.62 26.07 21.62
CA TRP A 105 -8.80 26.51 20.49
C TRP A 105 -7.57 27.29 20.94
N ASP A 106 -7.78 28.34 21.75
CA ASP A 106 -6.69 29.21 22.23
C ASP A 106 -5.61 28.44 22.99
N ASN A 107 -5.98 27.41 23.75
CA ASN A 107 -5.02 26.62 24.51
C ASN A 107 -4.16 25.74 23.59
N TYR A 108 -4.81 25.02 22.67
CA TYR A 108 -4.13 24.15 21.72
C TYR A 108 -3.20 24.93 20.79
N GLN A 109 -3.63 26.12 20.40
CA GLN A 109 -2.82 27.02 19.61
C GLN A 109 -1.60 27.55 20.37
N LYS A 110 -1.75 27.96 21.64
CA LYS A 110 -0.60 28.36 22.47
C LYS A 110 0.42 27.23 22.63
N ILE A 111 -0.06 26.01 22.86
CA ILE A 111 0.82 24.83 22.96
C ILE A 111 1.61 24.66 21.66
N VAL A 112 0.94 24.67 20.50
CA VAL A 112 1.65 24.42 19.24
C VAL A 112 2.57 25.56 18.85
N THR A 113 2.19 26.81 19.13
CA THR A 113 3.08 27.98 18.99
C THR A 113 4.33 27.85 19.86
N ASN A 114 4.20 27.41 21.11
CA ASN A 114 5.36 27.15 21.97
C ASN A 114 6.22 25.99 21.49
N MET A 115 5.60 24.93 20.96
CA MET A 115 6.35 23.85 20.32
C MET A 115 7.20 24.37 19.15
N VAL A 116 6.64 25.21 18.28
CA VAL A 116 7.37 25.83 17.16
C VAL A 116 8.49 26.74 17.67
N LYS A 117 8.23 27.57 18.68
CA LYS A 117 9.26 28.43 19.30
C LYS A 117 10.44 27.62 19.84
N HIS A 118 10.19 26.54 20.57
CA HIS A 118 11.25 25.67 21.07
C HIS A 118 12.05 25.01 19.94
N LEU A 119 11.35 24.51 18.91
CA LEU A 119 11.98 23.90 17.75
C LEU A 119 12.89 24.87 17.01
N ILE A 120 12.40 26.09 16.74
CA ILE A 120 13.17 27.15 16.08
C ILE A 120 14.38 27.55 16.93
N ALA A 121 14.18 27.80 18.22
CA ALA A 121 15.28 28.14 19.12
C ALA A 121 16.37 27.06 19.15
N ARG A 122 16.00 25.79 18.99
CA ARG A 122 16.95 24.69 18.86
C ARG A 122 17.64 24.67 17.49
N LEU A 123 16.91 24.86 16.40
CA LEU A 123 17.48 24.95 15.05
C LEU A 123 18.47 26.12 14.91
N GLU A 124 18.18 27.27 15.52
CA GLU A 124 19.06 28.44 15.53
C GLU A 124 20.38 28.22 16.29
N GLN A 125 20.41 27.27 17.23
CA GLN A 125 21.66 26.86 17.90
C GLN A 125 22.54 25.99 17.00
N VAL A 126 21.98 25.41 15.93
CA VAL A 126 22.74 24.61 14.98
C VAL A 126 23.54 25.54 14.09
N ASN A 127 24.86 25.37 14.08
CA ASN A 127 25.74 26.15 13.21
C ASN A 127 25.26 26.00 11.75
N PRO A 128 24.95 27.09 11.02
CA PRO A 128 24.47 27.01 9.64
C PRO A 128 25.40 26.23 8.71
N LYS A 129 26.73 26.28 8.97
CA LYS A 129 27.69 25.46 8.23
C LYS A 129 27.50 23.96 8.47
N LYS A 130 27.06 23.54 9.67
CA LYS A 130 26.76 22.12 9.93
C LYS A 130 25.61 21.61 9.06
N LEU A 131 24.60 22.44 8.77
CA LEU A 131 23.50 22.06 7.87
C LEU A 131 23.98 21.79 6.43
N GLU A 132 25.14 22.32 6.04
CA GLU A 132 25.75 22.10 4.74
C GLU A 132 26.57 20.80 4.65
N PHE A 133 26.96 20.19 5.78
CA PHE A 133 27.92 19.09 5.84
C PHE A 133 27.46 17.86 6.66
N GLU A 134 26.51 18.03 7.59
CA GLU A 134 26.02 16.97 8.46
C GLU A 134 24.74 16.31 7.90
N ARG A 135 24.61 14.98 8.09
CA ARG A 135 23.44 14.21 7.63
C ARG A 135 22.12 14.68 8.26
N ALA A 136 22.17 15.17 9.50
CA ALA A 136 21.04 15.70 10.25
C ALA A 136 21.52 16.80 11.22
N PRO A 137 20.71 17.82 11.54
CA PRO A 137 21.05 18.86 12.51
C PRO A 137 21.34 18.35 13.92
N TRP A 138 20.64 17.28 14.35
CA TRP A 138 20.93 16.46 15.53
C TRP A 138 20.30 15.07 15.36
N GLY A 139 20.70 14.10 16.18
CA GLY A 139 20.31 12.70 16.03
C GLY A 139 20.89 12.05 14.77
N GLU A 140 20.35 10.90 14.38
CA GLU A 140 20.89 10.10 13.26
C GLU A 140 19.97 10.10 12.02
N ASN A 141 18.66 10.30 12.21
CA ASN A 141 17.69 10.15 11.12
C ASN A 141 17.40 11.47 10.38
N ARG A 142 17.98 11.61 9.17
CA ARG A 142 17.76 12.76 8.28
C ARG A 142 16.30 12.94 7.84
N PHE A 143 15.52 11.86 7.76
CA PHE A 143 14.13 11.87 7.29
C PHE A 143 13.23 12.71 8.21
N ALA A 144 13.49 12.66 9.52
CA ALA A 144 12.76 13.45 10.50
C ALA A 144 12.77 14.94 10.15
N PHE A 145 13.90 15.46 9.67
CA PHE A 145 14.04 16.87 9.33
C PHE A 145 13.40 17.22 8.01
N PHE A 146 13.81 16.57 6.91
CA PHE A 146 13.35 16.99 5.59
C PHE A 146 11.88 16.64 5.30
N ALA A 147 11.29 15.68 6.03
CA ALA A 147 9.90 15.27 5.85
C ALA A 147 8.98 15.73 6.99
N HIS A 148 9.34 15.50 8.27
CA HIS A 148 8.44 15.81 9.38
C HIS A 148 8.56 17.25 9.89
N VAL A 149 9.78 17.74 10.12
CA VAL A 149 10.01 19.12 10.60
C VAL A 149 9.55 20.14 9.56
N THR A 150 9.97 19.99 8.30
CA THR A 150 9.56 20.88 7.20
C THR A 150 8.04 20.94 7.04
N ARG A 151 7.35 19.80 7.14
CA ARG A 151 5.88 19.75 7.14
C ARG A 151 5.28 20.52 8.30
N PHE A 152 5.82 20.35 9.51
CA PHE A 152 5.30 21.05 10.70
C PHE A 152 5.45 22.56 10.57
N LEU A 153 6.60 23.04 10.12
CA LEU A 153 6.86 24.47 9.88
C LEU A 153 5.94 25.03 8.78
N ALA A 154 5.83 24.36 7.63
CA ALA A 154 4.97 24.78 6.54
C ALA A 154 3.48 24.82 6.95
N MET A 155 3.02 23.88 7.78
CA MET A 155 1.65 23.94 8.32
C MET A 155 1.46 25.14 9.26
N TYR A 156 2.45 25.45 10.11
CA TYR A 156 2.38 26.59 11.00
C TYR A 156 2.34 27.93 10.25
N GLU A 157 3.07 28.06 9.14
CA GLU A 157 3.02 29.27 8.29
C GLU A 157 1.60 29.64 7.88
N TYR A 158 0.77 28.65 7.52
CA TYR A 158 -0.60 28.88 7.05
C TYR A 158 -1.65 28.92 8.16
N ILE A 159 -1.46 28.19 9.26
CA ILE A 159 -2.47 28.01 10.32
C ILE A 159 -2.16 28.86 11.57
N GLY A 160 -0.88 29.13 11.83
CA GLY A 160 -0.44 29.88 13.01
C GLY A 160 -0.94 31.33 13.03
N GLU A 161 -0.84 31.97 14.19
CA GLU A 161 -1.29 33.35 14.40
C GLU A 161 -0.15 34.37 14.37
N GLU A 162 1.05 34.00 14.77
CA GLU A 162 2.16 34.94 14.94
C GLU A 162 2.95 35.13 13.63
N ASP A 163 2.68 36.24 12.90
CA ASP A 163 3.32 36.55 11.61
C ASP A 163 4.86 36.53 11.65
N TYR A 164 5.48 37.06 12.70
CA TYR A 164 6.94 36.99 12.88
C TYR A 164 7.42 35.53 12.90
N LEU A 165 6.75 34.67 13.66
CA LEU A 165 7.13 33.28 13.79
C LEU A 165 6.94 32.52 12.47
N LYS A 166 5.93 32.88 11.67
CA LYS A 166 5.74 32.33 10.32
C LYS A 166 6.91 32.64 9.39
N TRP A 167 7.41 33.88 9.40
CA TRP A 167 8.63 34.24 8.66
C TRP A 167 9.85 33.45 9.15
N THR A 168 9.98 33.25 10.46
CA THR A 168 11.08 32.42 10.99
C THR A 168 10.94 30.95 10.59
N CYS A 169 9.72 30.41 10.51
CA CYS A 169 9.48 29.08 9.95
C CYS A 169 9.96 28.99 8.49
N HIS A 170 9.64 29.99 7.67
CA HIS A 170 10.06 30.07 6.28
C HIS A 170 11.58 30.05 6.15
N ASP A 171 12.28 30.90 6.89
CA ASP A 171 13.75 30.97 6.86
C ASP A 171 14.39 29.63 7.23
N GLN A 172 13.91 28.98 8.29
CA GLN A 172 14.42 27.66 8.71
C GLN A 172 14.13 26.57 7.68
N LEU A 173 12.95 26.61 7.03
CA LEU A 173 12.59 25.67 5.98
C LEU A 173 13.52 25.83 4.77
N MET A 174 13.79 27.08 4.34
CA MET A 174 14.73 27.37 3.25
C MET A 174 16.16 26.94 3.56
N LEU A 175 16.59 27.00 4.84
CA LEU A 175 17.90 26.48 5.24
C LEU A 175 17.99 24.95 5.15
N MET A 176 16.94 24.23 5.57
CA MET A 176 16.92 22.77 5.53
C MET A 176 16.76 22.21 4.11
N VAL A 177 15.92 22.84 3.29
CA VAL A 177 15.64 22.48 1.90
C VAL A 177 15.94 23.67 0.99
N PRO A 178 17.22 23.97 0.71
CA PRO A 178 17.63 25.15 -0.07
C PRO A 178 17.21 25.11 -1.54
N THR A 179 16.94 23.93 -2.10
CA THR A 179 16.36 23.78 -3.44
C THR A 179 15.70 22.41 -3.58
N ILE A 180 14.78 22.25 -4.53
CA ILE A 180 14.11 20.98 -4.79
C ILE A 180 15.14 19.89 -5.15
N GLY A 181 15.05 18.75 -4.44
CA GLY A 181 15.99 17.62 -4.55
C GLY A 181 17.30 17.83 -3.79
N ARG A 182 17.37 18.83 -2.92
CA ARG A 182 18.50 19.02 -2.01
C ARG A 182 18.00 19.40 -0.63
N ALA A 183 17.96 18.43 0.27
CA ALA A 183 17.79 18.64 1.70
C ALA A 183 19.04 18.14 2.44
N LEU A 184 19.58 18.93 3.38
CA LEU A 184 20.67 18.57 4.32
C LEU A 184 21.81 17.70 3.71
N ARG A 185 22.90 18.32 3.24
CA ARG A 185 24.02 17.64 2.52
C ARG A 185 24.85 16.72 3.45
N PRO A 186 25.45 15.58 2.97
CA PRO A 186 26.21 15.50 1.72
C PRO A 186 25.91 14.30 0.77
N ILE A 187 25.78 14.64 -0.51
CA ILE A 187 26.19 14.04 -1.81
C ILE A 187 26.15 12.50 -2.05
N GLU A 188 26.22 11.60 -1.06
CA GLU A 188 26.52 10.17 -1.35
C GLU A 188 25.34 9.19 -1.33
N PHE A 189 24.15 9.61 -0.91
CA PHE A 189 22.96 8.74 -1.00
C PHE A 189 21.86 9.41 -1.79
N VAL A 190 21.91 9.13 -3.09
CA VAL A 190 20.85 9.34 -4.09
C VAL A 190 19.54 8.80 -3.54
N ASN A 191 18.70 9.69 -3.00
CA ASN A 191 17.29 9.44 -2.76
C ASN A 191 16.45 10.45 -3.57
N ASP A 192 16.93 10.80 -4.77
CA ASP A 192 16.33 11.78 -5.70
C ASP A 192 15.11 11.20 -6.46
N GLU A 193 14.44 10.20 -5.89
CA GLU A 193 13.39 9.45 -6.58
C GLU A 193 12.11 9.34 -5.75
N GLY A 194 10.99 9.60 -6.42
CA GLY A 194 9.64 9.36 -5.94
C GLY A 194 9.24 10.13 -4.67
N MET A 195 8.86 9.38 -3.64
CA MET A 195 8.23 9.91 -2.43
C MET A 195 9.13 10.81 -1.59
N ASN A 196 10.44 10.53 -1.52
CA ASN A 196 11.37 11.37 -0.76
C ASN A 196 11.46 12.76 -1.37
N LEU A 197 11.48 12.85 -2.70
CA LEU A 197 11.48 14.10 -3.42
C LEU A 197 10.17 14.87 -3.20
N LEU A 198 9.01 14.18 -3.16
CA LEU A 198 7.71 14.77 -2.82
C LEU A 198 7.70 15.38 -1.41
N TYR A 199 8.22 14.65 -0.42
CA TYR A 199 8.28 15.11 0.98
C TYR A 199 9.17 16.33 1.18
N GLN A 200 10.23 16.47 0.39
CA GLN A 200 11.09 17.65 0.40
C GLN A 200 10.45 18.82 -0.35
N ALA A 201 9.91 18.57 -1.55
CA ALA A 201 9.45 19.60 -2.46
C ALA A 201 8.19 20.31 -1.96
N VAL A 202 7.21 19.57 -1.46
CA VAL A 202 5.90 20.15 -1.13
C VAL A 202 5.96 21.19 -0.02
N PRO A 203 6.61 20.95 1.14
CA PRO A 203 6.75 21.98 2.17
C PRO A 203 7.49 23.23 1.65
N ARG A 204 8.54 23.06 0.84
CA ARG A 204 9.28 24.18 0.23
C ARG A 204 8.41 24.99 -0.73
N LEU A 205 7.72 24.31 -1.65
CA LEU A 205 6.80 24.96 -2.58
C LEU A 205 5.70 25.70 -1.84
N CYS A 206 5.14 25.09 -0.78
CA CYS A 206 4.12 25.70 0.06
C CYS A 206 4.63 27.01 0.72
N SER A 207 5.82 26.96 1.29
CA SER A 207 6.45 28.11 1.96
C SER A 207 6.80 29.23 0.96
N ASN A 208 7.47 28.92 -0.15
CA ASN A 208 7.75 29.91 -1.20
C ASN A 208 6.46 30.45 -1.83
N PHE A 209 5.42 29.63 -1.99
CA PHE A 209 4.12 30.12 -2.45
C PHE A 209 3.54 31.19 -1.51
N MET A 210 3.78 31.12 -0.21
CA MET A 210 3.31 32.12 0.76
C MET A 210 4.20 33.36 0.84
N PHE A 211 5.52 33.18 0.82
CA PHE A 211 6.50 34.22 1.17
C PHE A 211 7.36 34.75 0.00
N ASP A 212 7.68 33.91 -0.99
CA ASP A 212 8.56 34.26 -2.12
C ASP A 212 8.07 33.64 -3.45
N ARG A 213 7.22 34.41 -4.15
CA ARG A 213 6.64 34.01 -5.43
C ARG A 213 7.69 33.82 -6.52
N GLU A 214 8.82 34.52 -6.48
CA GLU A 214 9.87 34.40 -7.50
C GLU A 214 10.67 33.11 -7.30
N GLU A 215 11.03 32.78 -6.07
CA GLU A 215 11.65 31.49 -5.73
C GLU A 215 10.69 30.33 -6.02
N PHE A 216 9.39 30.47 -5.76
CA PHE A 216 8.40 29.46 -6.17
C PHE A 216 8.44 29.18 -7.69
N GLN A 217 8.52 30.21 -8.53
CA GLN A 217 8.64 30.01 -9.99
C GLN A 217 9.96 29.35 -10.38
N ARG A 218 11.07 29.70 -9.70
CA ARG A 218 12.37 29.05 -9.90
C ARG A 218 12.35 27.57 -9.49
N ASP A 219 11.67 27.25 -8.41
CA ASP A 219 11.45 25.88 -7.95
C ASP A 219 10.63 25.06 -8.96
N VAL A 220 9.56 25.63 -9.52
CA VAL A 220 8.74 24.97 -10.56
C VAL A 220 9.53 24.74 -11.87
N ALA A 221 10.50 25.60 -12.17
CA ALA A 221 11.41 25.42 -13.31
C ALA A 221 12.58 24.44 -13.04
N ASN A 222 12.72 23.93 -11.81
CA ASN A 222 13.84 23.08 -11.41
C ASN A 222 13.77 21.69 -12.10
N PRO A 223 14.89 21.13 -12.61
CA PRO A 223 14.90 19.79 -13.20
C PRO A 223 14.38 18.67 -12.27
N ASN A 224 14.63 18.76 -10.97
CA ASN A 224 14.09 17.81 -9.99
C ASN A 224 12.58 17.98 -9.80
N PHE A 225 12.05 19.21 -9.91
CA PHE A 225 10.59 19.40 -9.96
C PHE A 225 9.97 18.72 -11.18
N ILE A 226 10.60 18.82 -12.35
CA ILE A 226 10.14 18.14 -13.57
C ILE A 226 10.16 16.60 -13.38
N LYS A 227 11.21 16.05 -12.77
CA LYS A 227 11.25 14.62 -12.39
C LYS A 227 10.12 14.24 -11.44
N LEU A 228 9.87 15.06 -10.42
CA LEU A 228 8.78 14.85 -9.48
C LEU A 228 7.42 14.91 -10.18
N GLN A 229 7.23 15.85 -11.09
CA GLN A 229 5.99 15.98 -11.85
C GLN A 229 5.73 14.73 -12.72
N LYS A 230 6.79 14.17 -13.34
CA LYS A 230 6.70 12.90 -14.05
C LYS A 230 6.38 11.73 -13.10
N PHE A 231 6.96 11.70 -11.91
CA PHE A 231 6.60 10.70 -10.91
C PHE A 231 5.13 10.80 -10.48
N MET A 232 4.64 12.01 -10.26
CA MET A 232 3.25 12.31 -9.87
C MET A 232 2.24 12.19 -11.02
N SER A 233 2.69 11.97 -12.26
CA SER A 233 1.81 11.72 -13.41
C SER A 233 1.25 10.30 -13.42
N PHE A 234 1.89 9.36 -12.70
CA PHE A 234 1.49 7.95 -12.62
C PHE A 234 1.21 7.34 -14.01
N GLU A 235 2.06 7.67 -14.98
CA GLU A 235 2.01 7.06 -16.31
C GLU A 235 2.06 5.53 -16.21
N ARG A 236 1.18 4.87 -16.98
CA ARG A 236 1.09 3.41 -16.94
C ARG A 236 2.26 2.78 -17.68
N GLN A 237 2.83 1.75 -17.10
CA GLN A 237 3.91 0.96 -17.68
C GLN A 237 3.45 0.26 -18.96
N LEU A 238 4.26 0.39 -20.01
CA LEU A 238 4.07 -0.27 -21.29
C LEU A 238 4.91 -1.54 -21.42
N GLN A 239 6.02 -1.61 -20.69
CA GLN A 239 6.93 -2.75 -20.68
C GLN A 239 6.61 -3.68 -19.52
N GLU A 240 6.35 -4.96 -19.86
CA GLU A 240 5.94 -5.99 -18.89
C GLU A 240 7.08 -6.89 -18.42
N SER A 241 8.17 -6.99 -19.21
CA SER A 241 9.31 -7.87 -18.90
C SER A 241 10.65 -7.17 -19.21
N PRO A 242 11.59 -7.13 -18.25
CA PRO A 242 11.36 -7.40 -16.83
C PRO A 242 10.36 -6.39 -16.21
N PRO A 243 9.63 -6.78 -15.15
CA PRO A 243 8.81 -5.84 -14.40
C PRO A 243 9.63 -4.67 -13.84
N THR A 244 8.98 -3.51 -13.69
CA THR A 244 9.55 -2.30 -13.12
C THR A 244 8.53 -1.60 -12.24
N ASP A 245 8.99 -0.64 -11.42
CA ASP A 245 8.11 0.13 -10.53
C ASP A 245 7.06 0.92 -11.30
N GLY A 246 5.82 0.85 -10.83
CA GLY A 246 4.72 1.65 -11.32
C GLY A 246 3.43 0.87 -11.53
N ILE A 247 2.52 1.51 -12.24
CA ILE A 247 1.16 1.03 -12.45
C ILE A 247 1.05 0.47 -13.86
N TYR A 248 0.50 -0.70 -14.02
CA TYR A 248 0.32 -1.37 -15.30
C TYR A 248 -1.07 -1.10 -15.88
N ARG A 249 -1.28 -1.49 -17.14
CA ARG A 249 -2.51 -1.16 -17.88
C ARG A 249 -3.76 -1.87 -17.36
N ASP A 250 -3.61 -2.96 -16.61
CA ASP A 250 -4.70 -3.67 -15.94
C ASP A 250 -4.99 -3.19 -14.51
N ASP A 251 -4.35 -2.08 -14.09
CA ASP A 251 -4.32 -1.52 -12.73
C ASP A 251 -3.45 -2.26 -11.72
N SER A 252 -2.67 -3.26 -12.15
CA SER A 252 -1.65 -3.86 -11.29
C SER A 252 -0.60 -2.84 -10.87
N TRP A 253 -0.11 -2.93 -9.62
CA TRP A 253 0.96 -2.05 -9.12
C TRP A 253 2.16 -2.88 -8.67
N VAL A 254 3.34 -2.55 -9.20
CA VAL A 254 4.63 -3.13 -8.80
C VAL A 254 5.50 -2.07 -8.13
N VAL A 255 6.17 -2.46 -7.05
CA VAL A 255 7.13 -1.65 -6.29
C VAL A 255 8.43 -2.45 -6.08
N ASN A 256 9.53 -1.75 -5.75
CA ASN A 256 10.84 -2.36 -5.48
C ASN A 256 11.32 -3.31 -6.60
N GLY A 257 11.02 -2.93 -7.84
CA GLY A 257 11.33 -3.59 -9.11
C GLY A 257 10.35 -4.70 -9.50
N ASN A 258 9.80 -5.47 -8.56
CA ASN A 258 9.11 -6.73 -8.88
C ASN A 258 8.12 -7.22 -7.81
N VAL A 259 7.82 -6.41 -6.79
CA VAL A 259 6.90 -6.77 -5.71
C VAL A 259 5.51 -6.21 -6.02
N PRO A 260 4.48 -7.06 -6.21
CA PRO A 260 3.12 -6.55 -6.34
C PRO A 260 2.63 -5.98 -5.01
N SER A 261 2.34 -4.68 -4.98
CA SER A 261 1.88 -4.00 -3.77
C SER A 261 1.16 -2.70 -4.10
N TYR A 262 0.00 -2.51 -3.46
CA TYR A 262 -0.77 -1.27 -3.41
C TYR A 262 -0.43 -0.44 -2.17
N SER A 263 0.54 -0.83 -1.35
CA SER A 263 0.98 -0.04 -0.19
C SER A 263 1.41 1.38 -0.60
N ALA A 264 2.07 1.51 -1.76
CA ALA A 264 2.45 2.80 -2.34
C ALA A 264 1.23 3.67 -2.67
N LEU A 265 0.18 3.11 -3.27
CA LEU A 265 -1.07 3.83 -3.55
C LEU A 265 -1.60 4.47 -2.27
N LEU A 266 -1.71 3.69 -1.19
CA LEU A 266 -2.27 4.17 0.06
C LEU A 266 -1.42 5.24 0.74
N ARG A 267 -0.09 5.24 0.51
CA ARG A 267 0.80 6.29 1.02
C ARG A 267 0.46 7.65 0.43
N PHE A 268 -0.13 7.73 -0.77
CA PHE A 268 -0.55 8.99 -1.39
C PHE A 268 -1.84 9.58 -0.81
N TYR A 269 -2.59 8.85 0.02
CA TYR A 269 -3.70 9.44 0.78
C TYR A 269 -3.15 10.25 1.96
N ASN A 270 -2.46 11.35 1.66
CA ASN A 270 -1.72 12.12 2.65
C ASN A 270 -1.71 13.63 2.36
N TYR A 271 -1.09 14.38 3.28
CA TYR A 271 -0.87 15.82 3.21
C TYR A 271 -0.21 16.30 1.90
N HIS A 272 0.85 15.62 1.46
CA HIS A 272 1.70 16.11 0.39
C HIS A 272 0.99 16.12 -0.96
N GLU A 273 0.19 15.07 -1.23
CA GLU A 273 -0.59 14.96 -2.45
C GLU A 273 -1.70 16.03 -2.54
N ARG A 274 -2.42 16.27 -1.44
CA ARG A 274 -3.46 17.30 -1.40
C ARG A 274 -2.91 18.70 -1.59
N VAL A 275 -1.78 19.01 -0.95
CA VAL A 275 -1.11 20.31 -1.10
C VAL A 275 -0.55 20.47 -2.51
N TRP A 276 0.01 19.40 -3.10
CA TRP A 276 0.43 19.38 -4.50
C TRP A 276 -0.71 19.80 -5.44
N GLN A 277 -1.90 19.22 -5.27
CA GLN A 277 -3.09 19.63 -6.03
C GLN A 277 -3.52 21.07 -5.77
N ALA A 278 -3.51 21.51 -4.51
CA ALA A 278 -3.91 22.87 -4.12
C ALA A 278 -2.97 23.96 -4.64
N LEU A 279 -1.69 23.63 -4.84
CA LEU A 279 -0.71 24.47 -5.52
C LEU A 279 -0.94 24.55 -7.05
N GLY A 280 -1.91 23.80 -7.57
CA GLY A 280 -2.34 23.82 -8.97
C GLY A 280 -1.75 22.70 -9.83
N PHE A 281 -1.03 21.74 -9.24
CA PHE A 281 -0.41 20.64 -9.98
C PHE A 281 -1.35 19.44 -10.09
N LYS A 282 -1.49 18.90 -11.30
CA LYS A 282 -2.40 17.77 -11.55
C LYS A 282 -1.76 16.44 -11.14
N THR A 283 -2.59 15.51 -10.67
CA THR A 283 -2.23 14.10 -10.50
C THR A 283 -3.48 13.23 -10.69
N PRO A 284 -3.39 12.08 -11.39
CA PRO A 284 -4.53 11.18 -11.59
C PRO A 284 -4.71 10.16 -10.45
N ILE A 285 -4.02 10.34 -9.32
CA ILE A 285 -3.94 9.31 -8.27
C ILE A 285 -5.30 8.98 -7.66
N ARG A 286 -6.23 9.94 -7.57
CA ARG A 286 -7.58 9.70 -7.05
C ARG A 286 -8.41 8.84 -8.00
N GLU A 287 -8.32 9.10 -9.30
CA GLU A 287 -8.97 8.33 -10.35
C GLU A 287 -8.42 6.89 -10.39
N ILE A 288 -7.10 6.75 -10.29
CA ILE A 288 -6.43 5.46 -10.17
C ILE A 288 -6.86 4.73 -8.89
N ALA A 289 -6.89 5.43 -7.75
CA ALA A 289 -7.35 4.86 -6.49
C ALA A 289 -8.78 4.36 -6.62
N LYS A 290 -9.65 5.10 -7.32
CA LYS A 290 -11.03 4.69 -7.58
C LYS A 290 -11.10 3.39 -8.38
N THR A 291 -10.34 3.27 -9.48
CA THR A 291 -10.36 2.04 -10.29
C THR A 291 -9.77 0.85 -9.54
N VAL A 292 -8.68 1.04 -8.80
CA VAL A 292 -8.01 0.00 -8.01
C VAL A 292 -8.89 -0.46 -6.85
N LEU A 293 -9.41 0.47 -6.02
CA LEU A 293 -10.23 0.13 -4.86
C LEU A 293 -11.56 -0.51 -5.27
N GLU A 294 -12.17 -0.08 -6.36
CA GLU A 294 -13.37 -0.72 -6.93
C GLU A 294 -13.08 -2.18 -7.32
N LYS A 295 -11.87 -2.51 -7.78
CA LYS A 295 -11.46 -3.89 -8.08
C LYS A 295 -11.10 -4.69 -6.82
N LEU A 296 -10.40 -4.09 -5.85
CA LEU A 296 -9.86 -4.79 -4.68
C LEU A 296 -10.84 -4.98 -3.51
N MET A 297 -11.66 -3.97 -3.21
CA MET A 297 -12.41 -3.87 -1.95
C MET A 297 -13.90 -4.19 -2.12
N HIS A 298 -14.54 -4.74 -1.09
CA HIS A 298 -15.98 -4.97 -1.07
C HIS A 298 -16.75 -3.71 -0.67
N PRO A 299 -17.99 -3.49 -1.15
CA PRO A 299 -18.87 -2.41 -0.66
C PRO A 299 -19.18 -2.47 0.84
N THR A 300 -19.13 -3.65 1.45
CA THR A 300 -19.63 -3.93 2.82
C THR A 300 -18.71 -4.83 3.65
N ILE A 301 -18.06 -5.82 3.03
CA ILE A 301 -17.15 -6.76 3.68
C ILE A 301 -15.75 -6.15 3.76
N LYS A 302 -15.37 -5.67 4.94
CA LYS A 302 -14.17 -4.85 5.17
C LYS A 302 -12.87 -5.66 5.28
N TYR A 303 -12.68 -6.66 4.43
CA TYR A 303 -11.45 -7.45 4.37
C TYR A 303 -10.68 -7.19 3.08
N GLN A 304 -9.35 -7.27 3.15
CA GLN A 304 -8.44 -6.92 2.07
C GLN A 304 -7.41 -8.05 1.84
N PRO A 305 -6.82 -8.15 0.64
CA PRO A 305 -5.86 -9.20 0.33
C PRO A 305 -4.58 -9.04 1.15
N LEU A 306 -4.17 -10.11 1.84
CA LEU A 306 -2.95 -10.19 2.63
C LEU A 306 -1.71 -9.96 1.73
N GLY A 307 -0.77 -9.12 2.18
CA GLY A 307 0.49 -8.88 1.50
C GLY A 307 0.42 -7.97 0.27
N LEU A 308 -0.77 -7.55 -0.16
CA LEU A 308 -0.92 -6.59 -1.27
C LEU A 308 -1.12 -5.16 -0.80
N VAL A 309 -1.71 -4.95 0.37
CA VAL A 309 -2.03 -3.59 0.87
C VAL A 309 -1.04 -3.13 1.94
N ASN A 310 -0.51 -4.08 2.70
CA ASN A 310 0.51 -3.91 3.72
C ASN A 310 1.22 -5.25 3.96
N ASN A 311 2.34 -5.20 4.67
CA ASN A 311 3.15 -6.39 4.99
C ASN A 311 2.98 -6.85 6.45
N HIS A 312 2.15 -6.20 7.28
CA HIS A 312 2.06 -6.42 8.73
C HIS A 312 0.95 -7.39 9.18
N GLY A 313 0.38 -8.18 8.25
CA GLY A 313 -0.70 -9.11 8.56
C GLY A 313 -2.08 -8.47 8.74
N GLU A 314 -2.24 -7.18 8.44
CA GLU A 314 -3.54 -6.49 8.49
C GLU A 314 -4.43 -6.94 7.32
N VAL A 315 -5.45 -7.73 7.63
CA VAL A 315 -6.45 -8.23 6.68
C VAL A 315 -7.77 -7.47 6.74
N PHE A 316 -7.97 -6.64 7.75
CA PHE A 316 -9.16 -5.79 7.89
C PHE A 316 -8.87 -4.37 7.41
N ASN A 317 -9.76 -3.81 6.59
CA ASN A 317 -9.69 -2.43 6.14
C ASN A 317 -10.61 -1.54 7.01
N ASP A 318 -10.01 -0.81 7.95
CA ASP A 318 -10.71 0.17 8.78
C ASP A 318 -10.67 1.59 8.21
N ARG A 319 -10.03 1.79 7.05
CA ARG A 319 -9.77 3.12 6.48
C ARG A 319 -10.73 3.42 5.33
N ASN A 320 -11.21 4.66 5.32
CA ASN A 320 -11.89 5.25 4.17
C ASN A 320 -10.84 6.03 3.36
N TYR A 321 -10.43 5.50 2.21
CA TYR A 321 -9.46 6.15 1.34
C TYR A 321 -10.18 7.09 0.37
N TRP A 322 -9.88 8.40 0.41
CA TRP A 322 -10.46 9.44 -0.46
C TRP A 322 -12.01 9.46 -0.54
N ASP A 323 -12.69 8.99 0.50
CA ASP A 323 -14.15 8.79 0.54
C ASP A 323 -14.68 7.91 -0.61
N ILE A 324 -13.82 7.05 -1.16
CA ILE A 324 -14.17 6.11 -2.23
C ILE A 324 -14.86 4.91 -1.58
N VAL A 325 -16.13 4.74 -1.89
CA VAL A 325 -16.91 3.55 -1.50
C VAL A 325 -17.04 2.65 -2.73
N PRO A 326 -16.51 1.41 -2.69
CA PRO A 326 -16.70 0.45 -3.76
C PRO A 326 -18.19 0.21 -4.02
N SER A 327 -18.58 0.12 -5.29
CA SER A 327 -20.00 0.12 -5.68
C SER A 327 -20.51 -1.22 -6.23
N THR A 328 -19.62 -2.13 -6.61
CA THR A 328 -20.01 -3.34 -7.36
C THR A 328 -19.59 -4.65 -6.69
N ASN A 329 -20.53 -5.60 -6.72
CA ASN A 329 -20.25 -7.03 -6.60
C ASN A 329 -19.85 -7.59 -7.97
N GLY A 330 -19.28 -8.80 -7.98
CA GLY A 330 -18.85 -9.50 -9.19
C GLY A 330 -17.40 -9.94 -9.15
N VAL A 331 -16.84 -10.18 -10.33
CA VAL A 331 -15.50 -10.73 -10.51
C VAL A 331 -14.57 -9.69 -11.12
N ASN A 332 -13.50 -9.36 -10.40
CA ASN A 332 -12.43 -8.49 -10.88
C ASN A 332 -11.14 -9.28 -11.03
N ILE A 333 -10.41 -9.07 -12.12
CA ILE A 333 -9.11 -9.69 -12.37
C ILE A 333 -8.07 -8.63 -12.72
N MET A 334 -6.83 -8.87 -12.29
CA MET A 334 -5.61 -8.14 -12.66
C MET A 334 -4.59 -9.18 -13.10
N PRO A 335 -4.62 -9.59 -14.39
CA PRO A 335 -3.86 -10.73 -14.87
C PRO A 335 -2.36 -10.59 -14.66
N PHE A 336 -1.80 -9.38 -14.74
CA PHE A 336 -0.36 -9.15 -14.70
C PHE A 336 0.26 -9.57 -13.36
N ILE A 337 -0.35 -9.22 -12.24
CA ILE A 337 0.08 -9.67 -10.89
C ILE A 337 -0.57 -10.98 -10.45
N GLY A 338 -1.45 -11.55 -11.29
CA GLY A 338 -2.14 -12.80 -11.03
C GLY A 338 -3.22 -12.71 -9.96
N LEU A 339 -3.87 -11.55 -9.78
CA LEU A 339 -4.89 -11.34 -8.75
C LEU A 339 -6.29 -11.51 -9.33
N ALA A 340 -7.18 -12.16 -8.57
CA ALA A 340 -8.62 -12.03 -8.76
C ALA A 340 -9.35 -11.84 -7.43
N VAL A 341 -10.49 -11.16 -7.52
CA VAL A 341 -11.35 -10.80 -6.40
C VAL A 341 -12.79 -11.16 -6.75
N PHE A 342 -13.39 -12.01 -5.92
CA PHE A 342 -14.80 -12.44 -6.02
C PHE A 342 -15.62 -11.75 -4.94
N LYS A 343 -16.66 -11.02 -5.33
CA LYS A 343 -17.49 -10.23 -4.42
C LYS A 343 -18.95 -10.60 -4.59
N THR A 344 -19.61 -10.90 -3.48
CA THR A 344 -21.04 -11.18 -3.41
C THR A 344 -21.62 -10.57 -2.15
N ASP A 345 -22.93 -10.42 -2.08
CA ASP A 345 -23.59 -9.96 -0.86
C ASP A 345 -23.30 -10.85 0.37
N GLU A 346 -22.95 -12.12 0.14
CA GLU A 346 -22.72 -13.10 1.20
C GLU A 346 -21.24 -13.21 1.61
N PHE A 347 -20.31 -13.10 0.64
CA PHE A 347 -18.89 -13.28 0.90
C PHE A 347 -17.94 -12.60 -0.09
N LEU A 348 -16.70 -12.44 0.37
CA LEU A 348 -15.53 -11.94 -0.35
C LEU A 348 -14.45 -13.02 -0.40
N PHE A 349 -13.82 -13.20 -1.56
CA PHE A 349 -12.69 -14.11 -1.74
C PHE A 349 -11.61 -13.46 -2.62
N HIS A 350 -10.35 -13.57 -2.20
CA HIS A 350 -9.18 -13.11 -2.96
C HIS A 350 -8.28 -14.30 -3.27
N ILE A 351 -7.73 -14.31 -4.48
CA ILE A 351 -6.77 -15.31 -4.92
C ILE A 351 -5.65 -14.60 -5.66
N ARG A 352 -4.40 -14.93 -5.31
CA ARG A 352 -3.23 -14.55 -6.09
C ARG A 352 -2.55 -15.81 -6.60
N VAL A 353 -2.37 -15.91 -7.91
CA VAL A 353 -1.52 -16.92 -8.54
C VAL A 353 -0.13 -16.36 -8.77
N GLN A 354 0.87 -17.22 -8.72
CA GLN A 354 2.25 -16.81 -8.88
C GLN A 354 2.53 -16.44 -10.33
N ARG A 355 3.32 -15.39 -10.56
CA ARG A 355 3.72 -14.94 -11.90
C ARG A 355 5.23 -15.01 -12.07
N PRO A 356 5.74 -15.32 -13.27
CA PRO A 356 7.17 -15.24 -13.56
C PRO A 356 7.71 -13.84 -13.24
N GLN A 357 8.91 -13.77 -12.71
CA GLN A 357 9.65 -12.52 -12.40
C GLN A 357 9.01 -11.60 -11.34
N LEU A 358 7.81 -11.89 -10.85
CA LEU A 358 7.21 -11.18 -9.72
C LEU A 358 7.49 -11.91 -8.40
N ALA A 359 7.76 -11.15 -7.35
CA ALA A 359 7.98 -11.70 -6.01
C ALA A 359 6.70 -12.36 -5.47
N ALA A 360 6.83 -13.49 -4.78
CA ALA A 360 5.73 -14.11 -4.05
C ALA A 360 5.26 -13.20 -2.91
N PHE A 361 6.20 -12.56 -2.20
CA PHE A 361 5.94 -11.56 -1.17
C PHE A 361 7.22 -10.77 -0.86
N GLU A 362 7.10 -9.74 -0.05
CA GLU A 362 8.20 -8.96 0.48
C GLU A 362 8.28 -9.14 2.00
N ILE A 363 9.50 -9.17 2.52
CA ILE A 363 9.78 -9.12 3.95
C ILE A 363 10.44 -7.78 4.29
N GLU A 364 10.09 -7.22 5.44
CA GLU A 364 10.54 -5.92 5.93
C GLU A 364 11.13 -6.06 7.33
N GLU A 365 12.11 -5.21 7.65
CA GLU A 365 12.70 -5.14 8.99
C GLU A 365 11.59 -4.95 10.05
N TYR A 366 11.70 -5.64 11.19
CA TYR A 366 10.72 -5.62 12.29
C TYR A 366 9.36 -6.28 12.03
N VAL A 367 9.15 -6.88 10.86
CA VAL A 367 7.94 -7.68 10.56
C VAL A 367 8.24 -9.17 10.75
N ASP A 368 7.28 -9.91 11.28
CA ASP A 368 7.36 -11.37 11.31
C ASP A 368 7.38 -11.90 9.86
N VAL A 369 8.57 -12.26 9.39
CA VAL A 369 8.85 -12.73 8.03
C VAL A 369 7.96 -13.90 7.60
N LYS A 370 7.43 -14.66 8.58
CA LYS A 370 6.56 -15.81 8.33
C LYS A 370 5.19 -15.36 7.80
N LEU A 371 4.76 -14.11 8.05
CA LEU A 371 3.49 -13.56 7.57
C LEU A 371 3.41 -13.44 6.04
N GLY A 372 4.54 -13.19 5.38
CA GLY A 372 4.58 -13.08 3.91
C GLY A 372 4.17 -14.36 3.19
N ILE A 373 4.35 -15.52 3.82
CA ILE A 373 4.00 -16.84 3.27
C ILE A 373 2.50 -16.92 2.91
N GLY A 374 1.65 -16.25 3.69
CA GLY A 374 0.21 -16.26 3.47
C GLY A 374 -0.24 -15.53 2.21
N ALA A 375 0.56 -14.58 1.69
CA ALA A 375 0.19 -13.76 0.54
C ALA A 375 -0.06 -14.58 -0.74
N LEU A 376 0.63 -15.73 -0.89
CA LEU A 376 0.45 -16.63 -2.02
C LEU A 376 -0.45 -17.84 -1.69
N GLN A 377 -0.45 -18.33 -0.44
CA GLN A 377 -1.05 -19.62 -0.08
C GLN A 377 -2.47 -19.54 0.48
N MET A 378 -2.84 -18.45 1.17
CA MET A 378 -4.12 -18.39 1.88
C MET A 378 -5.31 -18.42 0.90
N ARG A 379 -6.34 -19.21 1.22
CA ARG A 379 -7.58 -19.41 0.44
C ARG A 379 -8.80 -19.19 1.34
N LYS A 380 -8.92 -18.01 1.95
CA LYS A 380 -9.98 -17.71 2.93
C LYS A 380 -11.22 -17.12 2.27
N ILE A 381 -12.40 -17.54 2.73
CA ILE A 381 -13.70 -16.90 2.44
C ILE A 381 -14.05 -15.97 3.61
N TYR A 382 -14.25 -14.68 3.33
CA TYR A 382 -14.72 -13.70 4.30
C TYR A 382 -16.23 -13.51 4.15
N LEU A 383 -17.01 -13.98 5.12
CA LEU A 383 -18.47 -13.84 5.16
C LEU A 383 -18.89 -12.44 5.60
N ALA A 384 -20.02 -11.94 5.07
CA ALA A 384 -20.57 -10.63 5.43
C ALA A 384 -20.87 -10.48 6.93
N ASN A 385 -21.29 -11.56 7.58
CA ASN A 385 -21.57 -11.60 9.02
C ASN A 385 -20.45 -12.29 9.83
N GLY A 386 -19.30 -12.56 9.19
CA GLY A 386 -18.16 -13.21 9.84
C GLY A 386 -17.42 -12.28 10.78
N LYS A 387 -16.84 -12.84 11.85
CA LYS A 387 -15.94 -12.13 12.76
C LYS A 387 -14.57 -12.77 12.70
N TYR A 388 -13.66 -12.11 12.00
CA TYR A 388 -12.29 -12.58 11.81
C TYR A 388 -11.30 -11.63 12.48
N ASN A 389 -10.12 -12.14 12.80
CA ASN A 389 -9.02 -11.33 13.31
C ASN A 389 -8.68 -10.20 12.33
N LYS A 390 -8.48 -8.98 12.86
CA LYS A 390 -8.13 -7.81 12.05
C LYS A 390 -6.67 -7.85 11.59
N ILE A 391 -5.81 -8.38 12.45
CA ILE A 391 -4.37 -8.55 12.25
C ILE A 391 -4.05 -10.01 12.53
N LEU A 392 -3.43 -10.70 11.58
CA LEU A 392 -3.00 -12.08 11.73
C LEU A 392 -1.57 -12.11 12.27
N LYS A 393 -1.33 -12.90 13.32
CA LYS A 393 0.02 -13.30 13.75
C LYS A 393 0.33 -14.68 13.19
N TRP A 394 1.60 -15.11 13.18
CA TRP A 394 1.97 -16.43 12.65
C TRP A 394 1.13 -17.59 13.20
N ASN A 395 0.84 -17.57 14.51
CA ASN A 395 0.03 -18.61 15.16
C ASN A 395 -1.42 -18.69 14.66
N ASP A 396 -1.99 -17.55 14.26
CA ASP A 396 -3.32 -17.48 13.64
C ASP A 396 -3.22 -17.82 12.14
N MET A 397 -2.16 -17.30 11.49
CA MET A 397 -1.98 -17.41 10.05
C MET A 397 -1.76 -18.85 9.61
N LYS A 398 -0.92 -19.63 10.29
CA LYS A 398 -0.64 -21.03 9.92
C LYS A 398 -1.87 -21.96 9.96
N ARG A 399 -2.94 -21.53 10.64
CA ARG A 399 -4.24 -22.23 10.73
C ARG A 399 -5.25 -21.75 9.68
N GLN A 400 -4.93 -20.72 8.91
CA GLN A 400 -5.86 -20.20 7.92
C GLN A 400 -6.00 -21.19 6.74
N PRO A 401 -7.20 -21.28 6.14
CA PRO A 401 -7.43 -22.19 5.03
C PRO A 401 -6.43 -21.97 3.88
N GLY A 402 -5.88 -23.05 3.33
CA GLY A 402 -4.92 -23.03 2.22
C GLY A 402 -3.45 -22.95 2.63
N MET A 403 -3.17 -22.71 3.91
CA MET A 403 -1.80 -22.51 4.41
C MET A 403 -1.05 -23.83 4.55
N MET A 404 0.22 -23.82 4.15
CA MET A 404 1.18 -24.88 4.48
C MET A 404 2.11 -24.40 5.59
N SER A 405 2.49 -25.30 6.50
CA SER A 405 3.51 -25.04 7.52
C SER A 405 4.28 -26.32 7.85
N CYS A 406 5.44 -26.19 8.49
CA CYS A 406 6.17 -27.35 9.00
C CYS A 406 5.41 -27.99 10.15
N ALA A 407 5.32 -29.32 10.17
CA ALA A 407 4.73 -30.05 11.29
C ALA A 407 5.59 -29.93 12.57
N ASP A 408 6.92 -29.87 12.40
CA ASP A 408 7.88 -29.51 13.44
C ASP A 408 8.28 -28.04 13.31
N GLU A 409 7.80 -27.20 14.23
CA GLU A 409 8.03 -25.75 14.20
C GLU A 409 9.49 -25.37 14.45
N THR A 410 10.29 -26.24 15.08
CA THR A 410 11.72 -25.97 15.31
C THR A 410 12.51 -25.89 14.01
N MET A 411 12.02 -26.53 12.95
CA MET A 411 12.64 -26.57 11.63
C MET A 411 12.36 -25.31 10.79
N MET A 412 11.42 -24.44 11.21
CA MET A 412 11.15 -23.19 10.47
C MET A 412 12.24 -22.14 10.64
N ASP A 413 12.97 -22.16 11.75
CA ASP A 413 14.01 -21.17 12.03
C ASP A 413 15.30 -21.45 11.20
N ASP A 414 15.38 -22.61 10.54
CA ASP A 414 16.47 -22.99 9.64
C ASP A 414 16.29 -22.49 8.18
N HIS A 415 15.17 -21.85 7.86
CA HIS A 415 14.92 -21.29 6.52
C HIS A 415 15.74 -20.02 6.28
N LYS A 416 17.01 -20.19 5.91
CA LYS A 416 17.95 -19.09 5.56
C LYS A 416 17.37 -18.07 4.57
N GLU A 417 16.47 -18.51 3.69
CA GLU A 417 15.80 -17.66 2.70
C GLU A 417 14.89 -16.60 3.33
N LEU A 418 14.31 -16.88 4.50
CA LEU A 418 13.44 -15.96 5.26
C LEU A 418 14.23 -15.04 6.21
N VAL A 419 15.57 -15.14 6.23
CA VAL A 419 16.41 -14.25 7.02
C VAL A 419 16.66 -12.95 6.25
N LEU A 420 16.30 -11.83 6.87
CA LEU A 420 16.72 -10.50 6.44
C LEU A 420 18.20 -10.31 6.76
N ASP A 421 18.99 -9.93 5.77
CA ASP A 421 20.33 -9.40 6.03
C ASP A 421 20.15 -8.02 6.68
N LYS A 422 20.87 -7.76 7.78
CA LYS A 422 20.74 -6.54 8.60
C LYS A 422 21.01 -5.25 7.82
N ASN A 423 21.55 -5.36 6.61
CA ASN A 423 21.89 -4.24 5.74
C ASN A 423 20.77 -3.83 4.76
N TYR A 424 19.66 -4.57 4.66
CA TYR A 424 18.55 -4.26 3.74
C TYR A 424 17.24 -4.10 4.52
N GLY A 425 16.62 -2.92 4.40
CA GLY A 425 15.32 -2.65 5.04
C GLY A 425 14.15 -3.48 4.49
N VAL A 426 14.28 -4.02 3.27
CA VAL A 426 13.29 -4.90 2.62
C VAL A 426 13.98 -5.98 1.76
N LYS A 427 13.36 -7.16 1.61
CA LYS A 427 13.81 -8.24 0.71
C LYS A 427 12.60 -8.87 0.01
N ALA A 428 12.68 -8.96 -1.32
CA ALA A 428 11.70 -9.68 -2.13
C ALA A 428 11.99 -11.19 -2.09
N ILE A 429 10.95 -12.01 -1.87
CA ILE A 429 11.02 -13.48 -1.87
C ILE A 429 10.31 -14.00 -3.11
N PHE A 430 10.99 -14.83 -3.88
CA PHE A 430 10.47 -15.41 -5.12
C PHE A 430 10.16 -16.89 -4.96
N THR A 431 9.26 -17.40 -5.80
CA THR A 431 9.25 -18.82 -6.15
C THR A 431 10.38 -19.11 -7.14
N ARG A 432 10.72 -20.38 -7.35
CA ARG A 432 11.77 -20.73 -8.32
C ARG A 432 11.35 -20.28 -9.73
N GLN A 433 12.20 -19.46 -10.37
CA GLN A 433 11.97 -19.00 -11.73
C GLN A 433 12.15 -20.17 -12.71
N GLY A 434 11.35 -20.19 -13.78
CA GLY A 434 11.32 -21.27 -14.77
C GLY A 434 10.32 -22.39 -14.45
N ASP A 435 9.96 -22.58 -13.18
CA ASP A 435 8.98 -23.58 -12.73
C ASP A 435 7.59 -22.97 -12.47
N ILE A 436 7.20 -21.93 -13.22
CA ILE A 436 5.93 -21.22 -13.01
C ILE A 436 5.05 -21.36 -14.25
N THR A 437 3.88 -21.94 -14.08
CA THR A 437 2.79 -21.91 -15.07
C THR A 437 1.51 -21.54 -14.35
N SER A 438 0.85 -20.46 -14.76
CA SER A 438 -0.35 -20.00 -14.06
C SER A 438 -1.33 -19.32 -15.00
N CYS A 439 -2.62 -19.46 -14.69
CA CYS A 439 -3.68 -18.68 -15.31
C CYS A 439 -4.68 -18.23 -14.26
N ILE A 440 -5.35 -17.14 -14.57
CA ILE A 440 -6.50 -16.66 -13.82
C ILE A 440 -7.47 -16.07 -14.80
N GLY A 441 -8.74 -16.44 -14.68
CA GLY A 441 -9.77 -16.01 -15.60
C GLY A 441 -11.14 -16.02 -14.94
N ARG A 442 -12.12 -15.51 -15.69
CA ARG A 442 -13.50 -15.42 -15.23
C ARG A 442 -14.47 -15.88 -16.30
N LEU A 443 -15.57 -16.49 -15.89
CA LEU A 443 -16.73 -16.71 -16.76
C LEU A 443 -17.83 -15.75 -16.33
N GLU A 444 -18.12 -14.78 -17.20
CA GLU A 444 -18.98 -13.64 -16.89
C GLU A 444 -18.53 -12.94 -15.59
N ASP A 445 -19.48 -12.41 -14.82
CA ASP A 445 -19.25 -11.86 -13.48
C ASP A 445 -19.62 -12.87 -12.37
N LYS A 446 -19.69 -14.17 -12.69
CA LYS A 446 -20.26 -15.20 -11.80
C LYS A 446 -19.27 -16.23 -11.29
N LEU A 447 -18.12 -16.37 -11.95
CA LEU A 447 -17.17 -17.44 -11.65
C LEU A 447 -15.73 -16.98 -11.88
N ILE A 448 -14.84 -17.31 -10.94
CA ILE A 448 -13.38 -17.27 -11.15
C ILE A 448 -12.89 -18.70 -11.33
N PHE A 449 -11.92 -18.88 -12.21
CA PHE A 449 -11.11 -20.09 -12.27
C PHE A 449 -9.62 -19.73 -12.30
N TRP A 450 -8.79 -20.64 -11.80
CA TRP A 450 -7.34 -20.46 -11.84
C TRP A 450 -6.60 -21.78 -11.93
N TYR A 451 -5.36 -21.68 -12.40
CA TYR A 451 -4.33 -22.70 -12.34
C TYR A 451 -3.06 -22.04 -11.83
N ASN A 452 -2.32 -22.74 -10.98
CA ASN A 452 -1.05 -22.26 -10.46
C ASN A 452 -0.12 -23.45 -10.22
N TYR A 453 0.99 -23.50 -10.94
CA TYR A 453 2.09 -24.42 -10.72
C TYR A 453 3.32 -23.62 -10.35
N TYR A 454 3.93 -23.94 -9.21
CA TYR A 454 5.11 -23.25 -8.69
C TYR A 454 5.91 -24.10 -7.69
N MET A 455 7.22 -23.85 -7.60
CA MET A 455 8.04 -24.31 -6.49
C MET A 455 8.16 -23.22 -5.43
N PHE A 456 7.56 -23.45 -4.26
CA PHE A 456 7.64 -22.56 -3.12
C PHE A 456 8.94 -22.78 -2.36
N ILE A 457 9.93 -21.94 -2.65
CA ILE A 457 11.30 -22.04 -2.12
C ILE A 457 11.33 -22.11 -0.59
N PRO A 458 10.57 -21.29 0.17
CA PRO A 458 10.66 -21.32 1.63
C PRO A 458 10.45 -22.72 2.23
N TYR A 459 9.62 -23.55 1.63
CA TYR A 459 9.40 -24.93 2.09
C TYR A 459 9.98 -25.99 1.15
N LEU A 460 10.66 -25.62 0.06
CA LEU A 460 11.08 -26.56 -0.99
C LEU A 460 9.95 -27.52 -1.38
N VAL A 461 8.80 -26.97 -1.78
CA VAL A 461 7.60 -27.75 -2.14
C VAL A 461 7.10 -27.34 -3.51
N PHE A 462 6.77 -28.33 -4.34
CA PHE A 462 6.07 -28.09 -5.60
C PHE A 462 4.57 -28.15 -5.35
N VAL A 463 3.86 -27.13 -5.82
CA VAL A 463 2.41 -27.02 -5.69
C VAL A 463 1.81 -26.89 -7.08
N THR A 464 0.89 -27.78 -7.41
CA THR A 464 -0.06 -27.60 -8.50
C THR A 464 -1.43 -27.36 -7.90
N GLU A 465 -2.05 -26.25 -8.24
CA GLU A 465 -3.35 -25.86 -7.73
C GLU A 465 -4.26 -25.48 -8.89
N VAL A 466 -5.46 -26.04 -8.91
CA VAL A 466 -6.56 -25.56 -9.74
C VAL A 466 -7.77 -25.32 -8.89
N GLY A 467 -8.54 -24.28 -9.22
CA GLY A 467 -9.73 -23.99 -8.45
C GLY A 467 -10.77 -23.18 -9.20
N VAL A 468 -11.97 -23.20 -8.63
CA VAL A 468 -13.14 -22.47 -9.11
C VAL A 468 -13.84 -21.86 -7.91
N VAL A 469 -14.23 -20.59 -8.03
CA VAL A 469 -15.07 -19.86 -7.06
C VAL A 469 -16.35 -19.44 -7.75
N THR A 470 -17.48 -19.65 -7.08
CA THR A 470 -18.82 -19.22 -7.49
C THR A 470 -19.55 -18.60 -6.30
N SER A 471 -20.76 -18.08 -6.50
CA SER A 471 -21.61 -17.60 -5.40
C SER A 471 -21.90 -18.64 -4.32
N LYS A 472 -21.66 -19.94 -4.55
CA LYS A 472 -21.88 -20.99 -3.56
C LYS A 472 -20.67 -21.30 -2.67
N GLY A 473 -19.49 -20.80 -3.05
CA GLY A 473 -18.23 -21.10 -2.37
C GLY A 473 -17.10 -21.44 -3.34
N VAL A 474 -16.10 -22.15 -2.84
CA VAL A 474 -14.86 -22.47 -3.56
C VAL A 474 -14.58 -23.97 -3.57
N GLN A 475 -14.03 -24.44 -4.69
CA GLN A 475 -13.54 -25.79 -4.84
C GLN A 475 -12.15 -25.78 -5.47
N ILE A 476 -11.26 -26.58 -4.90
CA ILE A 476 -9.85 -26.61 -5.24
C ILE A 476 -9.40 -28.07 -5.37
N TYR A 477 -8.57 -28.34 -6.36
CA TYR A 477 -7.76 -29.55 -6.44
C TYR A 477 -6.30 -29.14 -6.31
N LEU A 478 -5.60 -29.72 -5.35
CA LEU A 478 -4.19 -29.46 -5.06
C LEU A 478 -3.37 -30.73 -5.21
N GLU A 479 -2.19 -30.60 -5.77
CA GLU A 479 -1.12 -31.57 -5.69
C GLU A 479 0.08 -30.92 -5.00
N ILE A 480 0.49 -31.49 -3.87
CA ILE A 480 1.59 -31.00 -3.05
C ILE A 480 2.68 -32.07 -3.08
N TYR A 481 3.81 -31.78 -3.70
CA TYR A 481 4.99 -32.63 -3.68
C TYR A 481 6.04 -32.03 -2.75
N ASN A 482 6.11 -32.58 -1.53
CA ASN A 482 6.98 -32.10 -0.47
C ASN A 482 8.40 -32.62 -0.69
N THR A 483 9.30 -31.77 -1.19
CA THR A 483 10.73 -32.09 -1.33
C THR A 483 11.59 -31.50 -0.20
N SER A 484 10.94 -31.08 0.89
CA SER A 484 11.62 -30.54 2.06
C SER A 484 12.30 -31.67 2.87
N ARG A 485 12.93 -31.31 3.99
CA ARG A 485 13.54 -32.27 4.93
C ARG A 485 12.62 -32.66 6.09
N THR A 486 11.37 -32.24 6.06
CA THR A 486 10.41 -32.47 7.14
C THR A 486 9.00 -32.70 6.60
N ASP A 487 8.12 -33.20 7.44
CA ASP A 487 6.71 -33.28 7.12
C ASP A 487 6.07 -31.89 7.15
N LEU A 488 5.22 -31.61 6.18
CA LEU A 488 4.41 -30.40 6.15
C LEU A 488 2.99 -30.71 6.64
N GLN A 489 2.28 -29.68 7.04
CA GLN A 489 0.86 -29.72 7.35
C GLN A 489 0.11 -28.66 6.53
N PHE A 490 -1.02 -29.06 5.96
CA PHE A 490 -1.90 -28.21 5.14
C PHE A 490 -3.21 -27.93 5.90
N ALA A 491 -3.49 -26.66 6.17
CA ALA A 491 -4.72 -26.22 6.83
C ALA A 491 -5.88 -26.19 5.82
N TRP A 492 -6.86 -27.09 5.98
CA TRP A 492 -7.95 -27.25 5.01
C TRP A 492 -9.31 -26.76 5.51
N LYS A 493 -9.40 -26.36 6.78
CA LYS A 493 -10.66 -25.95 7.41
C LYS A 493 -10.58 -24.50 7.87
N ASP A 494 -11.68 -23.76 7.73
CA ASP A 494 -11.85 -22.48 8.41
C ASP A 494 -12.51 -22.77 9.77
N ASN A 495 -11.77 -22.55 10.86
CA ASN A 495 -12.29 -22.74 12.21
C ASN A 495 -12.99 -21.50 12.77
N GLU A 496 -12.90 -20.35 12.08
CA GLU A 496 -13.47 -19.08 12.53
C GLU A 496 -14.93 -18.92 12.10
N VAL A 497 -15.38 -19.67 11.09
CA VAL A 497 -16.77 -19.63 10.58
C VAL A 497 -17.33 -21.01 10.27
N ARG A 498 -18.66 -21.14 10.34
CA ARG A 498 -19.39 -22.37 9.99
C ARG A 498 -19.57 -22.51 8.48
N LEU A 499 -18.48 -22.77 7.76
CA LEU A 499 -18.53 -23.21 6.38
C LEU A 499 -18.66 -24.74 6.31
N SER A 500 -19.36 -25.23 5.29
CA SER A 500 -19.31 -26.65 4.94
C SER A 500 -17.99 -26.94 4.25
N CYS A 501 -17.00 -27.36 5.02
CA CYS A 501 -15.71 -27.81 4.50
C CYS A 501 -15.73 -29.32 4.23
N GLN A 502 -15.36 -29.72 3.02
CA GLN A 502 -15.23 -31.14 2.64
C GLN A 502 -13.87 -31.37 1.99
N THR A 503 -13.25 -32.51 2.31
CA THR A 503 -11.96 -32.90 1.72
C THR A 503 -11.93 -34.37 1.33
N LYS A 504 -11.19 -34.69 0.26
CA LYS A 504 -10.78 -36.06 -0.10
C LYS A 504 -9.28 -36.05 -0.35
N VAL A 505 -8.55 -36.93 0.32
CA VAL A 505 -7.09 -37.04 0.22
C VAL A 505 -6.72 -38.34 -0.46
N PHE A 506 -5.77 -38.26 -1.39
CA PHE A 506 -5.16 -39.40 -2.06
C PHE A 506 -3.65 -39.32 -1.89
N ASN A 507 -3.04 -40.38 -1.35
CA ASN A 507 -1.59 -40.50 -1.29
C ASN A 507 -1.13 -41.31 -2.49
N GLN A 508 -0.24 -40.76 -3.31
CA GLN A 508 0.32 -41.50 -4.43
C GLN A 508 1.54 -42.29 -3.93
N LEU A 509 1.37 -43.59 -3.70
CA LEU A 509 2.48 -44.53 -3.67
C LEU A 509 2.78 -44.93 -5.12
N GLU A 510 4.06 -45.12 -5.43
CA GLU A 510 4.61 -45.32 -6.78
C GLU A 510 3.68 -46.09 -7.74
N ASN A 511 3.42 -45.47 -8.90
CA ASN A 511 2.84 -46.03 -10.12
C ASN A 511 1.41 -46.61 -10.14
N ASP A 512 0.66 -46.66 -9.04
CA ASP A 512 -0.77 -46.96 -9.09
C ASP A 512 -1.59 -45.99 -8.23
N LEU A 513 -2.63 -45.39 -8.81
CA LEU A 513 -3.69 -44.68 -8.08
C LEU A 513 -4.56 -45.70 -7.33
N VAL A 514 -3.98 -46.52 -6.45
CA VAL A 514 -4.75 -47.22 -5.43
C VAL A 514 -5.10 -46.17 -4.37
N GLY A 515 -6.16 -45.41 -4.65
CA GLY A 515 -6.68 -44.42 -3.73
C GLY A 515 -7.16 -45.10 -2.46
N THR A 516 -6.29 -45.25 -1.47
CA THR A 516 -6.74 -45.36 -0.09
C THR A 516 -7.46 -44.05 0.17
N LYS A 517 -8.80 -44.09 0.19
CA LYS A 517 -9.60 -43.00 0.76
C LYS A 517 -9.15 -42.88 2.21
N VAL A 518 -8.15 -42.04 2.47
CA VAL A 518 -7.85 -41.65 3.84
C VAL A 518 -9.03 -40.79 4.25
N LYS A 519 -9.95 -41.39 5.02
CA LYS A 519 -10.93 -40.62 5.77
C LYS A 519 -10.10 -39.80 6.74
N VAL A 520 -9.90 -38.53 6.42
CA VAL A 520 -9.55 -37.53 7.44
C VAL A 520 -10.71 -37.60 8.43
N GLU A 521 -10.42 -37.96 9.69
CA GLU A 521 -11.46 -38.05 10.70
C GLU A 521 -12.12 -36.66 10.85
N HIS A 522 -13.44 -36.65 11.08
CA HIS A 522 -14.16 -35.40 11.35
C HIS A 522 -13.59 -34.77 12.63
N GLY A 523 -12.60 -33.89 12.51
CA GLY A 523 -11.93 -33.26 13.65
C GLY A 523 -10.59 -32.60 13.32
N ASP A 524 -9.81 -33.17 12.39
CA ASP A 524 -8.45 -32.70 12.15
C ASP A 524 -8.42 -31.37 11.38
N GLU A 525 -7.74 -30.36 11.95
CA GLU A 525 -7.57 -29.04 11.32
C GLU A 525 -6.58 -29.09 10.13
N PHE A 526 -5.73 -30.12 10.09
CA PHE A 526 -4.59 -30.23 9.18
C PHE A 526 -4.57 -31.56 8.43
N ILE A 527 -4.08 -31.51 7.18
CA ILE A 527 -3.71 -32.67 6.38
C ILE A 527 -2.19 -32.79 6.39
N LYS A 528 -1.66 -33.94 6.77
CA LYS A 528 -0.22 -34.21 6.76
C LYS A 528 0.28 -34.42 5.31
N CYS A 529 1.30 -33.68 4.92
CA CYS A 529 2.00 -33.82 3.64
C CYS A 529 3.41 -34.39 3.89
N GLU A 530 3.53 -35.70 3.77
CA GLU A 530 4.77 -36.43 4.13
C GLU A 530 5.96 -36.04 3.26
N MET A 531 7.14 -36.02 3.88
CA MET A 531 8.42 -35.76 3.21
C MET A 531 8.65 -36.72 2.02
N ASN A 532 9.13 -36.16 0.90
CA ASN A 532 9.40 -36.85 -0.37
C ASN A 532 8.19 -37.58 -0.98
N LYS A 533 6.97 -37.18 -0.61
CA LYS A 533 5.74 -37.75 -1.15
C LYS A 533 4.85 -36.71 -1.78
N LYS A 534 4.04 -37.17 -2.73
CA LYS A 534 2.98 -36.39 -3.37
C LYS A 534 1.66 -36.64 -2.65
N THR A 535 1.06 -35.56 -2.16
CA THR A 535 -0.26 -35.53 -1.55
C THR A 535 -1.24 -34.86 -2.51
N VAL A 536 -2.35 -35.51 -2.82
CA VAL A 536 -3.42 -34.94 -3.66
C VAL A 536 -4.63 -34.66 -2.81
N ILE A 537 -5.14 -33.43 -2.87
CA ILE A 537 -6.24 -32.94 -2.04
C ILE A 537 -7.35 -32.38 -2.94
N GLN A 538 -8.55 -32.94 -2.84
CA GLN A 538 -9.77 -32.32 -3.36
C GLN A 538 -10.48 -31.63 -2.21
N TRP A 539 -10.59 -30.32 -2.29
CA TRP A 539 -11.04 -29.48 -1.19
C TRP A 539 -12.21 -28.59 -1.61
N LYS A 540 -13.22 -28.48 -0.75
CA LYS A 540 -14.40 -27.63 -0.94
C LYS A 540 -14.66 -26.82 0.32
N MET A 541 -14.98 -25.53 0.17
CA MET A 541 -15.57 -24.69 1.21
C MET A 541 -16.84 -24.04 0.66
N MET A 542 -17.99 -24.45 1.19
CA MET A 542 -19.30 -24.06 0.69
C MET A 542 -20.10 -23.29 1.75
N LEU A 543 -20.92 -22.31 1.31
CA LEU A 543 -21.80 -21.54 2.19
C LEU A 543 -22.97 -22.37 2.73
N SER A 544 -23.38 -23.40 1.99
CA SER A 544 -24.43 -24.35 2.39
C SER A 544 -24.03 -25.78 2.04
N ASN A 545 -24.73 -26.76 2.62
CA ASN A 545 -24.56 -28.18 2.32
C ASN A 545 -25.15 -28.57 0.94
N SER A 546 -25.32 -27.63 0.00
CA SER A 546 -25.91 -27.90 -1.30
C SER A 546 -25.16 -29.01 -2.03
N SER A 547 -25.91 -29.95 -2.60
CA SER A 547 -25.38 -31.05 -3.42
C SER A 547 -24.90 -30.61 -4.81
N ASP A 548 -24.84 -29.31 -5.08
CA ASP A 548 -24.36 -28.79 -6.37
C ASP A 548 -22.88 -29.09 -6.54
N GLU A 549 -22.62 -30.22 -7.19
CA GLU A 549 -21.28 -30.70 -7.49
C GLU A 549 -20.74 -29.99 -8.73
N TYR A 550 -20.06 -28.88 -8.50
CA TYR A 550 -18.99 -28.50 -9.42
C TYR A 550 -17.85 -29.52 -9.22
N ALA A 551 -17.25 -29.99 -10.31
CA ALA A 551 -16.24 -31.04 -10.25
C ALA A 551 -14.95 -30.52 -10.85
N VAL A 552 -14.08 -29.95 -10.02
CA VAL A 552 -12.72 -29.57 -10.41
C VAL A 552 -11.85 -30.83 -10.46
N LYS A 553 -11.19 -31.04 -11.60
CA LYS A 553 -10.26 -32.15 -11.83
C LYS A 553 -9.04 -31.67 -12.61
N LEU A 554 -7.91 -32.27 -12.32
CA LEU A 554 -6.70 -32.15 -13.12
C LEU A 554 -6.45 -33.48 -13.84
N LYS A 555 -6.39 -33.44 -15.18
CA LYS A 555 -6.09 -34.59 -16.05
C LYS A 555 -5.42 -34.08 -17.32
N PRO A 556 -4.10 -34.27 -17.51
CA PRO A 556 -3.16 -33.30 -18.15
C PRO A 556 -3.55 -31.81 -18.25
N GLN A 557 -4.81 -31.50 -18.57
CA GLN A 557 -5.51 -30.23 -18.60
C GLN A 557 -6.38 -30.04 -17.33
N PHE A 558 -6.84 -28.80 -17.13
CA PHE A 558 -7.74 -28.42 -16.03
C PHE A 558 -9.19 -28.50 -16.51
N PHE A 559 -10.03 -29.28 -15.81
CA PHE A 559 -11.46 -29.40 -16.07
C PHE A 559 -12.30 -28.95 -14.89
N PHE A 560 -13.44 -28.33 -15.18
CA PHE A 560 -14.45 -28.03 -14.16
C PHE A 560 -15.86 -28.14 -14.73
N LYS A 561 -16.84 -28.36 -13.85
CA LYS A 561 -18.27 -28.29 -14.18
C LYS A 561 -18.85 -27.00 -13.66
N TYR A 562 -19.73 -26.38 -14.42
CA TYR A 562 -20.54 -25.24 -13.99
C TYR A 562 -21.90 -25.25 -14.69
N ASN A 563 -23.00 -25.17 -13.93
CA ASN A 563 -24.38 -25.25 -14.43
C ASN A 563 -24.65 -26.44 -15.37
N ASN A 564 -24.16 -27.63 -15.00
CA ASN A 564 -24.23 -28.88 -15.79
C ASN A 564 -23.39 -28.92 -17.08
N ASP A 565 -22.70 -27.84 -17.42
CA ASP A 565 -21.77 -27.81 -18.54
C ASP A 565 -20.36 -28.23 -18.09
N ASP A 566 -19.65 -28.93 -18.98
CA ASP A 566 -18.25 -29.30 -18.83
C ASP A 566 -17.35 -28.23 -19.47
N TYR A 567 -16.36 -27.77 -18.71
CA TYR A 567 -15.37 -26.79 -19.15
C TYR A 567 -13.96 -27.38 -19.08
N ALA A 568 -13.12 -27.00 -20.03
CA ALA A 568 -11.71 -27.34 -20.08
C ALA A 568 -10.87 -26.08 -20.28
N VAL A 569 -9.79 -25.93 -19.52
CA VAL A 569 -8.81 -24.86 -19.69
C VAL A 569 -7.55 -25.47 -20.30
N ILE A 570 -7.20 -24.98 -21.48
CA ILE A 570 -6.08 -25.49 -22.27
C ILE A 570 -5.00 -24.42 -22.35
N PHE A 571 -3.80 -24.77 -21.90
CA PHE A 571 -2.63 -23.89 -21.89
C PHE A 571 -1.99 -23.84 -23.27
N LEU A 572 -1.58 -22.63 -23.64
CA LEU A 572 -0.77 -22.32 -24.81
C LEU A 572 0.60 -21.83 -24.34
N GLU A 573 1.50 -21.59 -25.29
CA GLU A 573 2.80 -21.00 -25.00
C GLU A 573 2.67 -19.59 -24.38
N LYS A 574 3.74 -19.17 -23.67
CA LYS A 574 3.88 -17.82 -23.11
C LYS A 574 2.76 -17.40 -22.14
N GLY A 575 2.21 -18.36 -21.38
CA GLY A 575 1.19 -18.08 -20.37
C GLY A 575 -0.16 -17.63 -20.95
N ARG A 576 -0.42 -17.96 -22.22
CA ARG A 576 -1.72 -17.84 -22.86
C ARG A 576 -2.54 -19.11 -22.64
N TYR A 577 -3.86 -18.99 -22.69
CA TYR A 577 -4.75 -20.13 -22.55
C TYR A 577 -6.10 -19.84 -23.21
N TYR A 578 -6.91 -20.87 -23.41
CA TYR A 578 -8.30 -20.75 -23.81
C TYR A 578 -9.19 -21.69 -23.00
N VAL A 579 -10.48 -21.37 -22.96
CA VAL A 579 -11.51 -22.16 -22.26
C VAL A 579 -12.48 -22.73 -23.29
N GLN A 580 -12.70 -24.03 -23.21
CA GLN A 580 -13.75 -24.72 -23.95
C GLN A 580 -14.95 -25.01 -23.07
N LYS A 581 -16.14 -24.94 -23.65
CA LYS A 581 -17.40 -25.49 -23.13
C LYS A 581 -17.82 -26.62 -24.06
N GLY A 582 -17.69 -27.86 -23.60
CA GLY A 582 -17.72 -29.01 -24.51
C GLY A 582 -16.62 -28.89 -25.58
N GLU A 583 -17.01 -28.84 -26.84
CA GLU A 583 -16.07 -28.69 -27.97
C GLU A 583 -15.89 -27.23 -28.43
N THR A 584 -16.66 -26.29 -27.89
CA THR A 584 -16.65 -24.89 -28.35
C THR A 584 -15.68 -24.06 -27.51
N VAL A 585 -14.76 -23.35 -28.17
CA VAL A 585 -13.95 -22.31 -27.51
C VAL A 585 -14.83 -21.10 -27.21
N ILE A 586 -14.89 -20.71 -25.95
CA ILE A 586 -15.77 -19.62 -25.48
C ILE A 586 -15.02 -18.40 -24.93
N LEU A 587 -13.72 -18.55 -24.67
CA LEU A 587 -12.93 -17.53 -23.98
C LEU A 587 -11.44 -17.76 -24.23
N GLY A 588 -10.66 -16.68 -24.31
CA GLY A 588 -9.19 -16.70 -24.18
C GLY A 588 -8.70 -15.94 -22.97
N GLY A 589 -7.43 -16.11 -22.64
CA GLY A 589 -6.75 -15.31 -21.60
C GLY A 589 -5.24 -15.30 -21.75
N SER A 590 -4.60 -14.29 -21.17
CA SER A 590 -3.14 -14.19 -21.06
C SER A 590 -2.74 -13.49 -19.75
N SER A 591 -1.46 -13.54 -19.41
CA SER A 591 -0.92 -12.84 -18.23
C SER A 591 -0.53 -11.39 -18.52
N SER A 592 -0.74 -10.89 -19.73
CA SER A 592 -0.40 -9.51 -20.08
C SER A 592 -1.29 -8.50 -19.36
N SER A 593 -0.74 -7.34 -19.02
CA SER A 593 -1.49 -6.16 -18.55
C SER A 593 -2.11 -5.36 -19.70
N ASP A 594 -1.65 -5.54 -20.94
CA ASP A 594 -2.09 -4.74 -22.09
C ASP A 594 -3.56 -5.05 -22.44
N PRO A 595 -4.51 -4.11 -22.29
CA PRO A 595 -5.91 -4.32 -22.65
C PRO A 595 -6.12 -4.55 -24.15
N ASN A 596 -5.13 -4.26 -24.98
CA ASN A 596 -5.14 -4.48 -26.43
C ASN A 596 -4.33 -5.72 -26.85
N ASP A 597 -3.86 -6.56 -25.92
CA ASP A 597 -3.16 -7.80 -26.29
C ASP A 597 -4.09 -8.64 -27.18
N SER A 598 -3.52 -9.16 -28.27
CA SER A 598 -4.20 -10.06 -29.19
C SER A 598 -3.27 -11.22 -29.52
N PHE A 599 -3.85 -12.37 -29.82
CA PHE A 599 -3.06 -13.47 -30.30
C PHE A 599 -3.83 -14.38 -31.23
N THR A 600 -3.08 -15.04 -32.09
CA THR A 600 -3.62 -16.08 -32.95
C THR A 600 -3.12 -17.42 -32.44
N SER A 601 -4.01 -18.41 -32.39
CA SER A 601 -3.63 -19.80 -32.14
C SER A 601 -4.23 -20.71 -33.20
N GLN A 602 -3.45 -21.68 -33.66
CA GLN A 602 -3.94 -22.76 -34.51
C GLN A 602 -4.31 -23.92 -33.59
N LEU A 603 -5.60 -24.22 -33.49
CA LEU A 603 -6.09 -25.30 -32.66
C LEU A 603 -6.13 -26.58 -33.50
N THR A 604 -5.42 -27.62 -33.04
CA THR A 604 -5.24 -28.88 -33.77
C THR A 604 -5.78 -30.10 -33.04
N GLU A 605 -6.23 -29.97 -31.78
CA GLU A 605 -6.72 -31.07 -30.97
C GLU A 605 -8.22 -30.94 -30.66
N ASN A 606 -8.93 -32.07 -30.80
CA ASN A 606 -10.35 -32.29 -30.51
C ASN A 606 -11.33 -31.32 -31.20
N SER A 607 -11.95 -31.84 -32.27
CA SER A 607 -13.21 -31.41 -32.92
C SER A 607 -13.33 -29.99 -33.52
N VAL A 608 -12.40 -29.05 -33.27
CA VAL A 608 -12.41 -27.75 -33.97
C VAL A 608 -11.03 -27.35 -34.48
N ALA A 609 -10.66 -27.94 -35.61
CA ALA A 609 -9.46 -27.54 -36.35
C ALA A 609 -9.69 -26.15 -36.97
N GLY A 610 -8.91 -25.17 -36.56
CA GLY A 610 -9.09 -23.79 -37.04
C GLY A 610 -8.04 -22.83 -36.54
N LYS A 611 -7.85 -21.73 -37.29
CA LYS A 611 -7.07 -20.58 -36.86
C LYS A 611 -8.01 -19.63 -36.12
N TYR A 612 -7.76 -19.45 -34.83
CA TYR A 612 -8.52 -18.55 -33.98
C TYR A 612 -7.75 -17.27 -33.77
N GLU A 613 -8.45 -16.15 -33.86
CA GLU A 613 -7.96 -14.85 -33.44
C GLU A 613 -8.66 -14.47 -32.14
N PHE A 614 -7.85 -14.27 -31.11
CA PHE A 614 -8.30 -13.82 -29.81
C PHE A 614 -8.00 -12.32 -29.71
N THR A 615 -9.03 -11.51 -29.48
CA THR A 615 -8.91 -10.07 -29.22
C THR A 615 -9.44 -9.78 -27.83
N ARG A 616 -8.62 -9.16 -26.98
CA ARG A 616 -9.00 -8.88 -25.60
C ARG A 616 -10.08 -7.81 -25.51
N ASP A 617 -11.05 -8.01 -24.63
CA ASP A 617 -11.95 -6.98 -24.13
C ASP A 617 -11.26 -6.21 -22.98
N PRO A 618 -10.97 -4.91 -23.14
CA PRO A 618 -10.34 -4.06 -22.12
C PRO A 618 -11.07 -4.00 -20.78
N LYS A 619 -12.38 -4.27 -20.73
CA LYS A 619 -13.17 -4.23 -19.50
C LYS A 619 -13.03 -5.50 -18.68
N THR A 620 -12.98 -6.63 -19.36
CA THR A 620 -12.97 -7.95 -18.72
C THR A 620 -11.57 -8.50 -18.55
N MET A 621 -10.61 -7.99 -19.33
CA MET A 621 -9.25 -8.50 -19.51
C MET A 621 -9.20 -9.96 -20.03
N MET A 622 -10.28 -10.38 -20.68
CA MET A 622 -10.46 -11.69 -21.32
C MET A 622 -10.67 -11.51 -22.83
N TYR A 623 -10.51 -12.58 -23.63
CA TYR A 623 -10.62 -12.57 -25.09
C TYR A 623 -11.87 -13.31 -25.57
#